data_AF-A0A3M1WTY6-F1
#
_entry.id   AF-A0A3M1WTY6-F1
#
_cell.length_a   1.000
_cell.length_b   1.000
_cell.length_c   1.000
_cell.angle_alpha   90.00
_cell.angle_beta   90.00
_cell.angle_gamma   90.00
#
_symmetry.space_group_name_H-M   'P 1'
#
loop_
_entity.id
_entity.type
_entity.pdbx_description
1 polymer ?
#
loop_
_entity_poly.entity_id
_entity_poly.type
_entity_poly.pdbx_seq_one_letter_code
_entity_poly.pdbx_strand_id
1 'polypeptide(L)' 'MGDGAAKCEPLLTGQAHALVLPGIYASARGAGRLLQRAWEQGQVKDLVTFEPFYLKNFRATKPKNPLRR' A
#
# COMPACT_ATOMS: atom_id res chain seq x y z
N MET A 1 12.49 -3.89 1.18
CA MET A 1 12.43 -2.42 0.98
C MET A 1 11.06 -1.91 1.41
N GLY A 2 10.96 -0.64 1.82
CA GLY A 2 9.73 -0.02 2.26
C GLY A 2 9.56 -0.07 3.78
N ASP A 3 8.56 0.65 4.28
CA ASP A 3 8.19 0.75 5.69
C ASP A 3 7.84 -0.61 6.34
N GLY A 4 7.26 -1.52 5.54
CA GLY A 4 6.95 -2.89 5.96
C GLY A 4 8.16 -3.82 6.05
N ALA A 5 9.32 -3.48 5.48
CA ALA A 5 10.42 -4.42 5.32
C ALA A 5 11.03 -4.91 6.64
N ALA A 6 11.18 -4.01 7.62
CA ALA A 6 11.72 -4.35 8.94
C ALA A 6 10.84 -5.37 9.68
N LYS A 7 9.52 -5.32 9.47
CA LYS A 7 8.57 -6.27 10.11
C LYS A 7 8.72 -7.69 9.56
N CYS A 8 9.25 -7.83 8.35
CA CYS A 8 9.47 -9.14 7.71
C CYS A 8 10.82 -9.76 8.05
N GLU A 9 11.72 -9.04 8.72
CA GLU A 9 13.08 -9.49 8.98
C GLU A 9 13.14 -10.85 9.70
N PRO A 10 12.36 -11.12 10.78
CA PRO A 10 12.36 -12.44 11.42
C PRO A 10 11.92 -13.59 10.50
N LEU A 11 11.10 -13.31 9.47
CA LEU A 11 10.60 -14.30 8.51
C LEU A 11 11.60 -14.57 7.38
N LEU A 12 12.51 -13.62 7.13
CA LEU A 12 13.48 -13.67 6.04
C LEU A 12 14.86 -14.15 6.51
N THR A 13 15.09 -14.21 7.84
CA THR A 13 16.31 -14.77 8.44
C THR A 13 16.59 -16.18 7.95
N GLY A 14 17.81 -16.43 7.46
CA GLY A 14 18.27 -17.74 6.98
C GLY A 14 17.97 -18.02 5.50
N GLN A 15 17.26 -17.13 4.80
CA GLN A 15 17.07 -17.27 3.36
C GLN A 15 18.28 -16.72 2.59
N ALA A 16 18.96 -17.58 1.83
CA ALA A 16 20.23 -17.28 1.15
C ALA A 16 20.19 -16.09 0.17
N HIS A 17 18.99 -15.68 -0.26
CA HIS A 17 18.79 -14.63 -1.26
C HIS A 17 17.86 -13.49 -0.80
N ALA A 18 17.55 -13.41 0.50
CA ALA A 18 16.73 -12.33 1.04
C ALA A 18 17.58 -11.20 1.61
N LEU A 19 17.25 -9.95 1.24
CA LEU A 19 17.89 -8.74 1.76
C LEU A 19 16.84 -7.74 2.24
N VAL A 20 16.97 -7.32 3.51
CA VAL A 20 16.15 -6.25 4.10
C VAL A 20 16.95 -4.95 4.02
N LEU A 21 16.54 -4.05 3.13
CA LEU A 21 17.18 -2.74 2.95
C LEU A 21 16.42 -1.67 3.75
N PRO A 22 16.99 -1.11 4.84
CA PRO A 22 16.40 -0.02 5.60
C PRO A 22 16.57 1.33 4.88
N GLY A 23 15.73 2.30 5.22
CA GLY A 23 15.87 3.69 4.74
C GLY A 23 15.60 3.91 3.24
N ILE A 24 15.02 2.93 2.55
CA ILE A 24 14.64 3.06 1.14
C ILE A 24 13.14 3.40 1.03
N TYR A 25 12.86 4.53 0.38
CA TYR A 25 11.52 5.06 0.15
C TYR A 25 11.13 4.96 -1.34
N ALA A 26 9.84 4.86 -1.60
CA ALA A 26 9.33 4.89 -2.97
C ALA A 26 9.64 6.24 -3.63
N SER A 27 10.20 6.21 -4.85
CA SER A 27 10.44 7.41 -5.64
C SER A 27 9.38 7.56 -6.73
N ALA A 28 8.81 8.76 -6.85
CA ALA A 28 7.88 9.09 -7.92
C ALA A 28 8.56 9.35 -9.29
N ARG A 29 9.90 9.41 -9.37
CA ARG A 29 10.63 9.80 -10.60
C ARG A 29 10.28 8.95 -11.81
N GLY A 30 9.97 7.67 -11.62
CA GLY A 30 9.57 6.76 -12.71
C GLY A 30 8.11 6.84 -13.12
N ALA A 31 7.25 7.49 -12.32
CA ALA A 31 5.79 7.45 -12.49
C ALA A 31 5.31 8.20 -13.74
N GLY A 32 6.02 9.24 -14.18
CA GLY A 32 5.57 10.12 -15.27
C GLY A 32 5.22 9.38 -16.57
N ARG A 33 6.06 8.45 -17.02
CA ARG A 33 5.78 7.66 -18.24
C ARG A 33 4.56 6.75 -18.12
N LEU A 34 4.34 6.19 -16.92
CA LEU A 34 3.19 5.32 -16.67
C LEU A 34 1.91 6.15 -16.64
N LEU A 35 1.95 7.31 -15.98
CA LEU A 35 0.83 8.24 -15.89
C LEU A 35 0.47 8.84 -17.26
N GLN A 36 1.47 9.19 -18.08
CA GLN A 36 1.26 9.69 -19.43
C GLN A 36 0.51 8.66 -20.29
N ARG A 37 0.95 7.39 -20.28
CA ARG A 37 0.27 6.33 -21.03
C ARG A 37 -1.17 6.12 -20.54
N ALA A 38 -1.38 6.11 -19.22
CA ALA A 38 -2.71 5.98 -18.65
C ALA A 38 -3.62 7.15 -19.07
N TRP A 39 -3.07 8.37 -19.11
CA TRP A 39 -3.78 9.56 -19.59
C TRP A 39 -4.17 9.44 -21.07
N GLU A 40 -3.23 9.09 -21.94
CA GLU A 40 -3.46 8.90 -23.38
C GLU A 40 -4.52 7.80 -23.65
N GLN A 41 -4.59 6.79 -22.79
CA GLN A 41 -5.57 5.71 -22.86
C GLN A 41 -6.92 6.05 -22.18
N GLY A 42 -7.09 7.25 -21.64
CA GLY A 42 -8.30 7.65 -20.91
C GLY A 42 -8.53 6.87 -19.61
N GLN A 43 -7.50 6.26 -19.04
CA GLN A 43 -7.56 5.46 -17.80
C GLN A 43 -7.55 6.34 -16.54
N VAL A 44 -8.42 7.34 -16.51
CA VAL A 44 -8.61 8.22 -15.35
C VAL A 44 -9.81 7.72 -14.55
N LYS A 45 -9.72 7.77 -13.22
CA LYS A 45 -10.80 7.36 -12.32
C LYS A 45 -11.48 8.58 -11.72
N ASP A 46 -12.80 8.54 -11.67
CA ASP A 46 -13.60 9.53 -10.95
C ASP A 46 -13.49 9.31 -9.44
N LEU A 47 -13.24 10.36 -8.67
CA LEU A 47 -12.99 10.26 -7.23
C LEU A 47 -14.24 9.87 -6.42
N VAL A 48 -15.44 10.21 -6.90
CA VAL A 48 -16.70 9.93 -6.19
C VAL A 48 -17.03 8.44 -6.26
N THR A 49 -16.73 7.81 -7.39
CA THR A 49 -17.06 6.41 -7.69
C THR A 49 -15.87 5.47 -7.58
N PHE A 50 -14.67 5.98 -7.34
CA PHE A 50 -13.47 5.16 -7.18
C PHE A 50 -13.50 4.33 -5.90
N GLU A 51 -13.44 3.01 -6.05
CA GLU A 51 -13.25 2.08 -4.94
C GLU A 51 -11.76 1.67 -4.85
N PRO A 52 -11.06 1.98 -3.74
CA PRO A 52 -9.70 1.53 -3.54
C PRO A 52 -9.61 0.00 -3.45
N PHE A 53 -8.55 -0.57 -4.00
CA PHE A 53 -8.27 -1.99 -3.84
C PHE A 53 -7.72 -2.28 -2.44
N TYR A 54 -8.62 -2.50 -1.48
CA TYR A 54 -8.26 -2.87 -0.12
C TYR A 54 -7.83 -4.34 -0.06
N LEU A 55 -6.58 -4.58 0.37
CA LEU A 55 -6.03 -5.93 0.52
C LEU A 55 -6.61 -6.73 1.71
N LYS A 56 -7.53 -6.13 2.48
CA LYS A 56 -8.25 -6.77 3.57
C LYS A 56 -9.71 -6.37 3.52
N ASN A 57 -10.60 -7.30 3.88
CA ASN A 57 -12.01 -6.99 4.05
C ASN A 57 -12.18 -5.88 5.08
N PHE A 58 -13.09 -4.95 4.78
CA PHE A 58 -13.53 -3.97 5.77
C PHE A 58 -14.09 -4.70 6.99
N ARG A 59 -13.48 -4.47 8.16
CA ARG A 59 -13.97 -5.01 9.43
C ARG A 59 -14.65 -3.89 10.21
N ALA A 60 -15.97 -3.82 10.11
CA ALA A 60 -16.77 -2.96 10.97
C ALA A 60 -16.72 -3.50 12.41
N THR A 61 -16.25 -2.69 13.35
CA THR A 61 -16.39 -2.99 14.78
C THR A 61 -17.74 -2.49 15.29
N LYS A 62 -18.33 -3.16 16.28
CA LYS A 62 -19.50 -2.60 16.97
C LYS A 62 -19.09 -1.26 17.59
N PRO A 63 -19.75 -0.14 17.25
CA PRO A 63 -19.44 1.14 17.87
C PRO A 63 -19.62 1.01 19.38
N LYS A 64 -18.65 1.53 20.15
CA LYS A 64 -18.78 1.59 21.61
C LYS A 64 -19.98 2.47 21.93
N ASN A 65 -20.86 1.97 22.79
CA ASN A 65 -21.98 2.78 23.28
C ASN A 65 -21.41 3.97 24.05
N PRO A 66 -21.60 5.22 23.59
CA PRO A 66 -21.04 6.40 24.24
C PRO A 66 -21.59 6.60 25.67
N LEU A 67 -22.68 5.92 26.03
CA LEU A 67 -23.33 5.96 27.34
C LEU A 67 -22.88 4.83 28.30
N ARG A 68 -22.09 3.87 27.84
CA ARG A 68 -21.48 2.84 28.71
C ARG A 68 -19.97 3.05 28.73
N ARG A 69 -19.46 3.54 29.86
CA ARG A 69 -18.02 3.47 30.19
C ARG A 69 -17.60 2.01 30.38
#